data_AF-A0A919VQ76-F1
#
_entry.id   AF-A0A919VQ76-F1
#
_cell.length_a   1.000
_cell.length_b   1.000
_cell.length_c   1.000
_cell.angle_alpha   90.00
_cell.angle_beta   90.00
_cell.angle_gamma   90.00
#
_symmetry.space_group_name_H-M   'P 1'
#
loop_
_entity.id
_entity.type
_entity.pdbx_description
1 polymer ?
#
loop_
_entity_poly.entity_id
_entity_poly.type
_entity_poly.pdbx_seq_one_letter_code
_entity_poly.pdbx_strand_id
1 'polypeptide(L)'
;MAGSVVDVHIEHAGGQYSLYLHWSDGELTVTRGSDVVGGLRHPGDVLLHLLARKVPMQDVVRYLEKVEPAFDAYAELHRRSETDMAAWRMADHLRREQLKEEFRRTRDA
;
A
#
# COMPACT_ATOMS: atom_id res chain seq x y z
N MET A 1 -1.43 27.31 13.42
CA MET A 1 -1.49 26.24 14.44
C MET A 1 -0.45 25.22 14.03
N ALA A 2 0.56 24.96 14.87
CA ALA A 2 1.62 24.00 14.55
C ALA A 2 1.02 22.58 14.55
N GLY A 3 1.09 21.89 13.42
CA GLY A 3 0.60 20.52 13.30
C GLY A 3 1.40 19.58 14.20
N SER A 4 0.72 18.67 14.90
CA SER A 4 1.35 17.68 15.76
C SER A 4 2.18 16.69 14.94
N VAL A 5 3.50 16.77 15.05
CA VAL A 5 4.41 15.81 14.44
C VAL A 5 4.44 14.56 15.30
N VAL A 6 3.89 13.45 14.80
CA VAL A 6 3.98 12.14 15.44
C VAL A 6 5.20 11.44 14.84
N ASP A 7 6.31 11.41 15.58
CA ASP A 7 7.52 10.70 15.18
C ASP A 7 7.51 9.27 15.75
N VAL A 8 7.72 8.31 14.86
CA VAL A 8 7.62 6.89 15.17
C VAL A 8 8.76 6.16 14.50
N HIS A 9 9.60 5.52 15.31
CA HIS A 9 10.79 4.82 14.86
C HIS A 9 10.54 3.32 14.72
N ILE A 10 10.94 2.76 13.58
CA ILE A 10 10.97 1.32 13.31
C ILE A 10 12.41 0.92 13.00
N GLU A 11 12.97 0.02 13.79
CA GLU A 11 14.25 -0.62 13.47
C GLU A 11 13.96 -1.97 12.81
N HIS A 12 14.25 -2.07 11.51
CA HIS A 12 14.11 -3.34 10.79
C HIS A 12 15.20 -3.51 9.72
N ALA A 13 15.76 -4.71 9.64
CA ALA A 13 16.82 -5.09 8.69
C ALA A 13 18.02 -4.11 8.64
N GLY A 14 18.41 -3.55 9.79
CA GLY A 14 19.51 -2.58 9.90
C GLY A 14 19.18 -1.17 9.39
N GLY A 15 17.92 -0.89 9.06
CA GLY A 15 17.45 0.46 8.74
C GLY A 15 16.53 0.99 9.84
N GLN A 16 16.66 2.30 10.12
CA GLN A 16 15.73 3.05 10.95
C GLN A 16 14.77 3.80 10.03
N TYR A 17 13.47 3.55 10.19
CA TYR A 17 12.41 4.28 9.51
C TYR A 17 11.77 5.23 10.51
N SER A 18 11.60 6.49 10.12
CA SER A 18 10.84 7.48 10.86
C SER A 18 9.65 7.90 10.01
N LEU A 19 8.47 8.00 10.63
CA LEU A 19 7.28 8.53 9.96
C LEU A 19 7.00 9.90 10.56
N TYR A 20 6.83 10.90 9.70
CA TYR A 20 6.44 12.25 10.06
C TYR A 20 5.07 12.53 9.47
N LEU A 21 4.07 12.63 10.34
CA LEU A 21 2.75 13.09 9.92
C LEU A 21 2.70 14.62 10.07
N HIS A 22 2.44 15.33 8.98
CA HIS A 22 2.24 16.77 9.01
C HIS A 22 0.74 17.08 8.83
N TRP A 23 0.06 17.42 9.93
CA TRP A 23 -1.38 17.70 9.91
C TRP A 23 -1.76 19.01 9.19
N SER A 24 -0.79 19.86 8.80
CA SER A 24 -1.10 21.16 8.19
C SER A 24 -1.62 21.07 6.76
N ASP A 25 -1.33 19.97 6.06
CA ASP A 25 -1.73 19.69 4.66
C ASP A 25 -2.28 18.27 4.46
N GLY A 26 -2.22 17.41 5.48
CA GLY A 26 -2.72 16.04 5.42
C GLY A 26 -1.76 15.08 4.70
N GLU A 27 -0.49 15.45 4.55
CA GLU A 27 0.52 14.58 3.94
C GLU A 27 1.27 13.75 5.00
N LEU A 28 1.35 12.44 4.76
CA LEU A 28 2.10 11.50 5.59
C LEU A 28 3.47 11.27 4.94
N THR A 29 4.51 11.80 5.57
CA THR A 29 5.88 11.66 5.07
C THR A 29 6.56 10.48 5.74
N VAL A 30 7.12 9.56 4.96
CA VAL A 30 7.93 8.44 5.43
C VAL A 30 9.39 8.76 5.14
N THR A 31 10.25 8.69 6.14
CA THR A 31 11.71 8.82 5.99
C THR A 31 12.41 7.54 6.42
N ARG A 32 13.60 7.31 5.86
CA ARG A 32 14.55 6.27 6.28
C ARG A 32 15.89 6.94 6.51
N GLY A 33 16.32 7.06 7.77
CA GLY A 33 17.44 7.95 8.11
C GLY A 33 17.14 9.39 7.69
N SER A 34 17.99 9.99 6.85
CA SER A 34 17.81 11.34 6.30
C SER A 34 16.96 11.42 5.03
N ASP A 35 16.64 10.29 4.40
CA ASP A 35 16.03 10.28 3.08
C ASP A 35 14.50 10.21 3.18
N VAL A 36 13.80 11.13 2.52
CA VAL A 36 12.35 11.03 2.30
C VAL A 36 12.11 9.93 1.28
N VAL A 37 11.47 8.85 1.73
CA VAL A 37 11.20 7.68 0.89
C VAL A 37 9.76 7.63 0.41
N GLY A 38 8.86 8.45 0.97
CA GLY A 38 7.51 8.66 0.45
C GLY A 38 6.82 9.88 1.04
N GLY A 39 6.06 10.62 0.23
CA GLY A 39 5.08 11.62 0.64
C GLY A 39 3.70 11.12 0.23
N LEU A 40 3.01 10.46 1.16
CA LEU A 40 1.82 9.67 0.88
C LEU A 40 0.60 10.31 1.52
N ARG A 41 -0.44 10.54 0.72
CA ARG A 41 -1.66 11.26 1.14
C ARG A 41 -2.65 10.38 1.89
N HIS A 42 -2.52 9.05 1.78
CA HIS A 42 -3.45 8.10 2.36
C HIS A 42 -2.72 7.06 3.21
N PRO A 43 -3.23 6.73 4.42
CA PRO A 43 -2.64 5.71 5.28
C PRO A 43 -2.50 4.33 4.60
N GLY A 44 -3.42 4.00 3.69
CA GLY A 44 -3.35 2.77 2.90
C GLY A 44 -2.15 2.69 1.95
N ASP A 45 -1.64 3.83 1.47
CA ASP A 45 -0.45 3.84 0.62
C ASP A 45 0.81 3.66 1.45
N VAL A 46 0.81 4.20 2.67
CA VAL A 46 1.89 4.03 3.66
C VAL A 46 1.98 2.57 4.09
N LEU A 47 0.83 1.93 4.33
CA LEU A 47 0.72 0.50 4.59
C LEU A 47 1.41 -0.33 3.50
N LEU A 48 1.04 -0.13 2.23
CA LEU A 48 1.68 -0.84 1.11
C LEU A 48 3.17 -0.52 0.99
N HIS A 49 3.55 0.74 1.19
CA HIS A 49 4.93 1.21 1.08
C HIS A 49 5.87 0.56 2.09
N LEU A 50 5.42 0.40 3.33
CA LEU A 50 6.17 -0.25 4.41
C LEU A 50 6.22 -1.77 4.21
N LEU A 51 5.11 -2.39 3.81
CA LEU A 51 5.05 -3.82 3.50
C LEU A 51 5.94 -4.20 2.31
N ALA A 52 6.01 -3.36 1.27
CA ALA A 52 6.90 -3.55 0.12
C ALA A 52 8.38 -3.56 0.54
N ARG A 53 8.73 -2.85 1.63
CA ARG A 53 10.07 -2.84 2.25
C ARG A 53 10.28 -3.91 3.31
N LYS A 54 9.39 -4.90 3.37
CA LYS A 54 9.45 -6.04 4.29
C LYS A 54 9.33 -5.65 5.77
N VAL A 55 8.78 -4.47 6.07
CA VAL A 55 8.45 -4.13 7.47
C VAL A 55 7.37 -5.09 7.95
N PRO A 56 7.51 -5.70 9.15
CA PRO A 56 6.52 -6.64 9.65
C PRO A 56 5.12 -6.03 9.76
N MET A 57 4.10 -6.76 9.33
CA MET A 57 2.71 -6.28 9.31
C MET A 57 2.24 -5.79 10.68
N GLN A 58 2.56 -6.53 11.75
CA GLN A 58 2.14 -6.18 13.11
C GLN A 58 2.69 -4.82 13.56
N ASP A 59 3.93 -4.54 13.16
CA ASP A 59 4.59 -3.27 13.43
C ASP A 59 3.86 -2.17 12.64
N VAL A 60 3.68 -2.33 11.32
CA VAL A 60 2.98 -1.36 10.48
C VAL A 60 1.57 -1.03 10.98
N VAL A 61 0.79 -2.04 11.39
CA VAL A 61 -0.56 -1.86 11.96
C VAL A 61 -0.51 -1.00 13.21
N ARG A 62 0.30 -1.40 14.20
CA ARG A 62 0.45 -0.68 15.47
C ARG A 62 0.89 0.76 15.24
N TYR A 63 1.68 1.00 14.20
CA TYR A 63 2.12 2.34 13.83
C TYR A 63 1.03 3.17 13.16
N LEU A 64 0.28 2.61 12.21
CA LEU A 64 -0.82 3.32 11.55
C LEU A 64 -1.97 3.60 12.50
N GLU A 65 -2.31 2.68 13.41
CA GLU A 65 -3.34 2.91 14.45
C GLU A 65 -2.94 4.03 15.42
N LYS A 66 -1.64 4.19 15.70
CA LYS A 66 -1.15 5.29 16.55
C LYS A 66 -1.27 6.66 15.86
N VAL A 67 -1.15 6.68 14.54
CA VAL A 67 -1.14 7.90 13.72
C VAL A 67 -2.55 8.28 13.28
N GLU A 68 -3.35 7.31 12.87
CA GLU A 68 -4.74 7.43 12.45
C GLU A 68 -5.58 6.32 13.12
N PRO A 69 -6.12 6.56 14.32
CA PRO A 69 -6.82 5.53 15.10
C PRO A 69 -8.08 4.97 14.42
N ALA A 70 -8.68 5.71 13.49
CA ALA A 70 -9.84 5.24 12.74
C ALA A 70 -9.47 4.36 11.53
N PHE A 71 -8.17 4.22 11.22
CA PHE A 71 -7.72 3.44 10.07
C PHE A 71 -7.54 1.96 10.42
N ASP A 72 -8.34 1.11 9.78
CA ASP A 72 -8.20 -0.35 9.86
C ASP A 72 -7.30 -0.86 8.73
N ALA A 73 -6.04 -1.15 9.08
CA ALA A 73 -5.03 -1.64 8.16
C ALA A 73 -5.37 -3.04 7.57
N TYR A 74 -6.03 -3.90 8.34
CA TYR A 74 -6.42 -5.22 7.85
C TYR A 74 -7.58 -5.12 6.86
N ALA A 75 -8.58 -4.30 7.16
CA ALA A 75 -9.69 -4.04 6.24
C ALA A 75 -9.21 -3.37 4.94
N GLU A 76 -8.25 -2.45 5.02
CA GLU A 76 -7.66 -1.81 3.84
C GLU A 76 -6.94 -2.84 2.95
N LEU A 77 -6.08 -3.69 3.53
CA LEU A 77 -5.40 -4.75 2.77
C LEU A 77 -6.37 -5.72 2.16
N HIS A 78 -7.40 -6.12 2.91
CA HIS A 78 -8.43 -7.01 2.40
C HIS A 78 -9.12 -6.41 1.17
N ARG A 79 -9.59 -5.16 1.28
CA ARG A 79 -10.25 -4.44 0.18
C ARG A 79 -9.36 -4.33 -1.06
N ARG A 80 -8.07 -4.02 -0.89
CA ARG A 80 -7.11 -3.96 -2.00
C ARG A 80 -6.86 -5.33 -2.61
N SER A 81 -6.71 -6.38 -1.79
CA SER A 81 -6.53 -7.75 -2.28
C SER A 81 -7.73 -8.24 -3.09
N GLU A 82 -8.95 -7.91 -2.67
CA GLU A 82 -10.17 -8.24 -3.43
C GLU A 82 -10.23 -7.49 -4.76
N THR A 83 -9.81 -6.22 -4.75
CA THR A 83 -9.73 -5.38 -5.96
C THR A 83 -8.73 -5.95 -6.96
N ASP A 84 -7.52 -6.31 -6.49
CA ASP A 84 -6.48 -6.92 -7.32
C ASP A 84 -6.92 -8.27 -7.89
N MET A 85 -7.58 -9.10 -7.07
CA MET A 85 -8.14 -10.37 -7.52
C MET A 85 -9.27 -10.19 -8.52
N ALA A 86 -10.13 -9.19 -8.35
CA ALA A 86 -11.17 -8.85 -9.32
C ALA A 86 -10.56 -8.41 -10.66
N ALA A 87 -9.55 -7.53 -10.64
CA ALA A 87 -8.83 -7.13 -11.83
C ALA A 87 -8.17 -8.32 -12.54
N TRP A 88 -7.55 -9.22 -11.78
CA TRP A 88 -6.95 -10.44 -12.31
C TRP A 88 -8.00 -11.36 -12.98
N ARG A 89 -9.15 -11.58 -12.34
CA ARG A 89 -10.25 -12.38 -12.92
C ARG A 89 -10.76 -11.78 -14.23
N MET A 90 -10.88 -10.46 -14.32
CA MET A 90 -11.29 -9.78 -15.55
C MET A 90 -10.24 -9.95 -16.66
N ALA A 91 -8.96 -9.78 -16.34
CA ALA A 91 -7.86 -9.97 -17.29
C ALA A 91 -7.80 -11.41 -17.81
N ASP A 92 -7.94 -12.42 -16.93
CA ASP A 92 -7.99 -13.83 -17.31
C ASP A 92 -9.19 -14.12 -18.22
N HIS A 93 -10.37 -13.60 -17.87
CA HIS A 93 -11.57 -13.74 -18.71
C HIS A 93 -11.35 -13.17 -20.11
N LEU A 94 -10.82 -11.94 -20.22
CA LEU A 94 -10.52 -11.32 -21.50
C LEU A 94 -9.52 -12.13 -22.32
N ARG A 95 -8.47 -12.65 -21.68
CA ARG A 95 -7.46 -13.49 -22.35
C ARG A 95 -8.07 -14.77 -22.89
N ARG A 96 -8.99 -15.41 -22.15
CA ARG A 96 -9.69 -16.62 -22.61
C ARG A 96 -10.58 -16.33 -23.82
N GLU A 97 -11.30 -15.22 -23.82
CA GLU A 97 -12.13 -14.84 -24.97
C GLU A 97 -11.27 -14.56 -26.22
N GLN A 98 -10.14 -13.87 -26.06
CA GLN A 98 -9.18 -13.68 -27.15
C GLN A 98 -8.67 -15.01 -27.71
N LEU A 99 -8.26 -15.94 -26.84
CA LEU A 99 -7.79 -17.26 -27.25
C LEU A 99 -8.87 -18.05 -28.00
N LYS A 100 -10.13 -18.02 -27.54
CA LYS A 100 -11.26 -18.66 -28.24
C LYS A 100 -11.44 -18.09 -29.65
N GLU A 101 -11.30 -16.79 -29.81
CA GLU A 101 -11.44 -16.13 -31.09
C GLU A 101 -10.27 -16.44 -32.02
N GLU A 102 -9.03 -16.46 -31.51
CA GLU A 102 -7.82 -16.91 -32.23
C GLU A 102 -7.98 -18.37 -32.72
N PHE A 103 -8.47 -19.27 -31.86
CA PHE A 103 -8.74 -20.66 -32.23
C PHE A 103 -9.81 -20.77 -33.32
N ARG A 104 -10.90 -20.00 -33.21
CA ARG A 104 -11.97 -19.99 -34.23
C ARG A 104 -11.42 -19.53 -35.59
N ARG A 105 -10.67 -18.42 -35.61
CA ARG A 105 -10.05 -17.90 -36.83
C ARG A 105 -9.06 -18.89 -37.45
N THR A 106 -8.29 -19.60 -36.63
CA THR A 106 -7.31 -20.60 -37.12
C THR A 106 -7.97 -21.87 -37.63
N ARG A 107 -9.13 -22.25 -37.09
CA ARG A 107 -9.90 -23.43 -37.54
C ARG A 107 -10.72 -23.14 -38.81
N ASP A 108 -11.21 -21.92 -38.96
CA ASP A 108 -12.05 -21.50 -40.07
C ASP A 108 -11.22 -20.94 -41.27
N ALA A 109 -9.87 -20.95 -41.16
CA ALA A 109 -8.89 -20.60 -42.20
C ALA A 109 -8.29 -21.84 -42.84
#